data_AF-A0A1L9UF54-F1
#
_entry.id   AF-A0A1L9UF54-F1
#
_cell.length_a   1.000
_cell.length_b   1.000
_cell.length_c   1.000
_cell.angle_alpha   90.00
_cell.angle_beta   90.00
_cell.angle_gamma   90.00
#
_symmetry.space_group_name_H-M   'P 1'
#
loop_
_entity.id
_entity.type
_entity.pdbx_description
1 polymer ?
#
loop_
_entity_poly.entity_id
_entity_poly.type
_entity_poly.pdbx_seq_one_letter_code
_entity_poly.pdbx_strand_id
1 'polypeptide(L)'
;MSAPEFPVRLLDRRSWKEWAQKHGVKGKSIYELGEYDSASKIGDAQYLALRALWKIRQASEFHPQHWGIHGVEAAREKLRKLEHWKRFIQAVPLEVQLDEILPIHPGLGDFKLIWYYGQLIRRAPSAPDNEENINFTPWSERLRERSTGLDSMDCSQDTPTQMYSYPIDPSHLTEWLNIHGIHEEEQGREARERPSSSHSPFYQSSTAPSIDLDPDTSSDDFGRDPNYEEPKEFPRVSDENMVNAYLIGLASLITFSVEGVEAHWAPERKGYKVCDEDGLKLYEARTDGHMFLTRNRETKGIVEVKPVVRAESPRVMMQETAQMAAWIHADRDVIQEYNQAEQMFRRLLWSMNRHQLYIIIAQYDAGYVDYLTNPNHDPECDSFLTMNQFGPWDIGSSSEVEFFAAILLAVTLQFSRGMQLI
;
A
#
# COMPACT_ATOMS: atom_id res chain seq x y z
N MET A 1 -27.14 -22.07 -13.83
CA MET A 1 -26.96 -20.62 -14.10
C MET A 1 -26.00 -20.12 -13.04
N SER A 2 -24.85 -19.57 -13.41
CA SER A 2 -23.91 -19.02 -12.43
C SER A 2 -24.58 -17.86 -11.69
N ALA A 3 -24.41 -17.77 -10.37
CA ALA A 3 -24.90 -16.62 -9.62
C ALA A 3 -24.29 -15.33 -10.20
N PRO A 4 -25.06 -14.22 -10.31
CA PRO A 4 -24.48 -12.96 -10.75
C PRO A 4 -23.38 -12.52 -9.78
N GLU A 5 -22.25 -12.09 -10.33
CA GLU A 5 -21.12 -11.56 -9.58
C GLU A 5 -21.57 -10.40 -8.69
N PHE A 6 -21.09 -10.37 -7.44
CA PHE A 6 -21.48 -9.38 -6.46
C PHE A 6 -21.04 -7.97 -6.91
N PRO A 7 -21.96 -6.99 -7.02
CA PRO A 7 -21.60 -5.64 -7.43
C PRO A 7 -20.97 -4.93 -6.25
N VAL A 8 -19.64 -4.77 -6.29
CA VAL A 8 -18.89 -4.00 -5.31
C VAL A 8 -19.46 -2.58 -5.14
N ARG A 9 -20.02 -2.01 -6.21
CA ARG A 9 -20.58 -0.65 -6.26
C ARG A 9 -22.06 -0.63 -5.84
N LEU A 10 -22.32 -0.60 -4.55
CA LEU A 10 -23.67 -0.41 -4.02
C LEU A 10 -24.00 1.10 -3.95
N LEU A 11 -24.86 1.57 -4.85
CA LEU A 11 -25.14 3.01 -5.02
C LEU A 11 -26.17 3.55 -4.03
N ASP A 12 -27.08 2.68 -3.57
CA ASP A 12 -28.23 3.08 -2.78
C ASP A 12 -28.65 1.99 -1.78
N ARG A 13 -29.48 2.40 -0.83
CA ARG A 13 -29.96 1.56 0.28
C ARG A 13 -30.79 0.36 -0.19
N ARG A 14 -31.56 0.50 -1.27
CA ARG A 14 -32.40 -0.58 -1.79
C ARG A 14 -31.51 -1.67 -2.39
N SER A 15 -30.56 -1.28 -3.21
CA SER A 15 -29.54 -2.16 -3.78
C SER A 15 -28.79 -2.89 -2.66
N TRP A 16 -28.35 -2.19 -1.62
CA TRP A 16 -27.73 -2.82 -0.46
C TRP A 16 -28.65 -3.83 0.23
N LYS A 17 -29.92 -3.48 0.53
CA LYS A 17 -30.89 -4.38 1.19
C LYS A 17 -31.11 -5.67 0.40
N GLU A 18 -31.20 -5.58 -0.93
CA GLU A 18 -31.37 -6.74 -1.81
C GLU A 18 -30.16 -7.70 -1.74
N TRP A 19 -28.94 -7.15 -1.74
CA TRP A 19 -27.73 -7.97 -1.67
C TRP A 19 -27.43 -8.50 -0.26
N ALA A 20 -27.72 -7.72 0.79
CA ALA A 20 -27.64 -8.16 2.18
C ALA A 20 -28.56 -9.36 2.43
N GLN A 21 -29.77 -9.35 1.85
CA GLN A 21 -30.69 -10.48 1.93
C GLN A 21 -30.14 -11.71 1.18
N LYS A 22 -29.59 -11.54 -0.03
CA LYS A 22 -29.01 -12.64 -0.81
C LYS A 22 -27.81 -13.31 -0.12
N HIS A 23 -27.01 -12.55 0.62
CA HIS A 23 -25.84 -13.05 1.35
C HIS A 23 -26.12 -13.39 2.81
N GLY A 24 -27.38 -13.36 3.26
CA GLY A 24 -27.77 -13.78 4.61
C GLY A 24 -27.24 -12.89 5.74
N VAL A 25 -26.97 -11.62 5.45
CA VAL A 25 -26.47 -10.60 6.39
C VAL A 25 -27.47 -9.45 6.64
N LYS A 26 -28.65 -9.51 6.02
CA LYS A 26 -29.74 -8.61 6.39
C LYS A 26 -30.14 -8.87 7.85
N GLY A 27 -30.19 -7.80 8.65
CA GLY A 27 -30.49 -7.89 10.08
C GLY A 27 -29.37 -8.49 10.92
N LYS A 28 -28.14 -8.53 10.38
CA LYS A 28 -26.93 -8.86 11.13
C LYS A 28 -25.99 -7.68 11.17
N SER A 29 -25.39 -7.45 12.34
CA SER A 29 -24.29 -6.53 12.53
C SER A 29 -22.96 -7.16 12.11
N ILE A 30 -21.91 -6.34 12.08
CA ILE A 30 -20.54 -6.82 11.87
C ILE A 30 -20.11 -7.82 12.96
N TYR A 31 -20.72 -7.84 14.15
CA TYR A 31 -20.36 -8.72 15.26
C TYR A 31 -20.96 -10.12 15.16
N GLU A 32 -21.98 -10.31 14.32
CA GLU A 32 -22.76 -11.56 14.22
C GLU A 32 -22.31 -12.44 13.05
N LEU A 33 -21.18 -12.12 12.42
CA LEU A 33 -20.60 -12.92 11.35
C LEU A 33 -19.82 -14.11 11.93
N GLY A 34 -19.89 -15.25 11.24
CA GLY A 34 -19.20 -16.47 11.68
C GLY A 34 -17.70 -16.48 11.38
N GLU A 35 -17.27 -15.76 10.34
CA GLU A 35 -15.88 -15.71 9.88
C GLU A 35 -15.54 -14.29 9.41
N TYR A 36 -14.26 -13.93 9.56
CA TYR A 36 -13.73 -12.62 9.21
C TYR A 36 -12.43 -12.76 8.46
N ASP A 37 -12.34 -12.06 7.33
CA ASP A 37 -11.13 -11.90 6.55
C ASP A 37 -10.46 -10.56 6.84
N SER A 38 -9.16 -10.49 6.55
CA SER A 38 -8.46 -9.21 6.49
C SER A 38 -9.03 -8.31 5.39
N ALA A 39 -8.83 -7.00 5.51
CA ALA A 39 -9.36 -6.04 4.53
C ALA A 39 -9.00 -6.34 3.06
N SER A 40 -7.80 -6.86 2.77
CA SER A 40 -7.38 -7.18 1.39
C SER A 40 -8.05 -8.42 0.81
N LYS A 41 -8.64 -9.28 1.66
CA LYS A 41 -9.33 -10.52 1.26
C LYS A 41 -10.81 -10.50 1.66
N ILE A 42 -11.35 -9.31 1.96
CA ILE A 42 -12.68 -9.16 2.53
C ILE A 42 -13.75 -9.84 1.65
N GLY A 43 -14.52 -10.73 2.28
CA GLY A 43 -15.64 -11.42 1.65
C GLY A 43 -16.91 -10.54 1.53
N ASP A 44 -17.83 -10.96 0.67
CA ASP A 44 -19.04 -10.19 0.35
C ASP A 44 -19.94 -9.97 1.58
N ALA A 45 -20.10 -10.99 2.43
CA ALA A 45 -20.89 -10.92 3.66
C ALA A 45 -20.32 -9.88 4.64
N GLN A 46 -18.99 -9.91 4.85
CA GLN A 46 -18.30 -8.95 5.71
C GLN A 46 -18.39 -7.53 5.14
N TYR A 47 -18.17 -7.35 3.83
CA TYR A 47 -18.31 -6.05 3.19
C TYR A 47 -19.74 -5.48 3.31
N LEU A 48 -20.75 -6.31 3.10
CA LEU A 48 -22.15 -5.91 3.26
C LEU A 48 -22.46 -5.50 4.70
N ALA A 49 -21.91 -6.20 5.69
CA ALA A 49 -22.03 -5.85 7.10
C ALA A 49 -21.31 -4.54 7.48
N LEU A 50 -20.40 -4.03 6.65
CA LEU A 50 -19.84 -2.67 6.84
C LEU A 50 -20.80 -1.56 6.40
N ARG A 51 -21.93 -1.90 5.76
CA ARG A 51 -23.01 -0.96 5.36
C ARG A 51 -22.48 0.26 4.59
N ALA A 52 -21.70 0.00 3.55
CA ALA A 52 -21.16 1.06 2.71
C ALA A 52 -21.97 1.32 1.44
N LEU A 53 -22.06 2.59 1.06
CA LEU A 53 -22.64 3.07 -0.19
C LEU A 53 -21.58 3.88 -0.96
N TRP A 54 -21.40 3.57 -2.24
CA TRP A 54 -20.41 4.23 -3.09
C TRP A 54 -21.07 5.27 -3.99
N LYS A 55 -20.54 6.50 -3.98
CA LYS A 55 -20.88 7.57 -4.92
C LYS A 55 -19.66 7.90 -5.75
N ILE A 56 -19.66 7.44 -7.01
CA ILE A 56 -18.54 7.62 -7.94
C ILE A 56 -18.80 8.84 -8.80
N ARG A 57 -17.87 9.79 -8.78
CA ARG A 57 -17.95 11.06 -9.52
C ARG A 57 -16.65 11.35 -10.25
N GLN A 58 -16.77 12.08 -11.35
CA GLN A 58 -15.61 12.52 -12.13
C GLN A 58 -14.80 13.58 -11.39
N ALA A 59 -13.54 13.74 -11.78
CA ALA A 59 -12.66 14.80 -11.26
C ALA A 59 -13.27 16.21 -11.36
N SER A 60 -14.01 16.49 -12.44
CA SER A 60 -14.66 17.79 -12.68
C SER A 60 -15.80 18.12 -11.71
N GLU A 61 -16.37 17.11 -11.06
CA GLU A 61 -17.46 17.26 -10.08
C GLU A 61 -16.92 17.51 -8.66
N PHE A 62 -15.61 17.49 -8.48
CA PHE A 62 -15.00 17.72 -7.18
C PHE A 62 -14.88 19.22 -6.89
N HIS A 63 -15.76 19.70 -6.01
CA HIS A 63 -15.74 21.06 -5.49
C HIS A 63 -15.25 21.04 -4.03
N PRO A 64 -13.97 21.36 -3.74
CA PRO A 64 -13.37 21.19 -2.42
C PRO A 64 -14.18 21.85 -1.28
N GLN A 65 -14.76 23.01 -1.53
CA GLN A 65 -15.53 23.77 -0.54
C GLN A 65 -16.80 23.05 -0.08
N HIS A 66 -17.45 22.25 -0.95
CA HIS A 66 -18.61 21.44 -0.56
C HIS A 66 -18.25 20.32 0.42
N TRP A 67 -16.96 20.01 0.51
CA TRP A 67 -16.41 18.98 1.38
C TRP A 67 -15.65 19.57 2.57
N GLY A 68 -15.81 20.87 2.83
CA GLY A 68 -15.16 21.56 3.94
C GLY A 68 -13.67 21.77 3.71
N ILE A 69 -13.17 21.65 2.47
CA ILE A 69 -11.77 21.89 2.14
C ILE A 69 -11.63 23.34 1.68
N HIS A 70 -10.84 24.11 2.44
CA HIS A 70 -10.64 25.54 2.23
C HIS A 70 -9.19 25.86 1.83
N GLY A 71 -9.01 27.00 1.18
CA GLY A 71 -7.67 27.51 0.87
C GLY A 71 -6.95 26.85 -0.32
N VAL A 72 -7.65 26.13 -1.19
CA VAL A 72 -7.07 25.45 -2.37
C VAL A 72 -6.31 26.42 -3.29
N GLU A 73 -6.87 27.59 -3.59
CA GLU A 73 -6.18 28.59 -4.43
C GLU A 73 -4.94 29.17 -3.73
N ALA A 74 -5.01 29.40 -2.41
CA ALA A 74 -3.84 29.86 -1.65
C ALA A 74 -2.74 28.79 -1.59
N ALA A 75 -3.12 27.51 -1.49
CA ALA A 75 -2.19 26.39 -1.58
C ALA A 75 -1.55 26.30 -2.97
N ARG A 76 -2.33 26.47 -4.05
CA ARG A 76 -1.80 26.53 -5.42
C ARG A 76 -0.76 27.64 -5.59
N GLU A 77 -1.03 28.83 -5.07
CA GLU A 77 -0.07 29.94 -5.10
C GLU A 77 1.20 29.68 -4.28
N LYS A 78 1.10 28.90 -3.18
CA LYS A 78 2.28 28.44 -2.44
C LYS A 78 3.10 27.44 -3.26
N LEU A 79 2.46 26.48 -3.92
CA LEU A 79 3.14 25.51 -4.80
C LEU A 79 3.91 26.20 -5.92
N ARG A 80 3.29 27.21 -6.56
CA ARG A 80 3.91 27.99 -7.65
C ARG A 80 5.18 28.75 -7.24
N LYS A 81 5.37 28.98 -5.94
CA LYS A 81 6.55 29.64 -5.37
C LYS A 81 7.65 28.65 -5.00
N LEU A 82 7.38 27.34 -4.97
CA LEU A 82 8.39 26.34 -4.71
C LEU A 82 9.43 26.33 -5.83
N GLU A 83 10.69 26.14 -5.44
CA GLU A 83 11.77 26.02 -6.39
C GLU A 83 11.51 24.83 -7.33
N HIS A 84 11.78 25.01 -8.63
CA HIS A 84 11.58 24.01 -9.67
C HIS A 84 10.14 23.53 -9.93
N TRP A 85 9.12 23.93 -9.14
CA TRP A 85 7.72 23.51 -9.35
C TRP A 85 7.22 23.74 -10.78
N LYS A 86 7.44 24.95 -11.32
CA LYS A 86 7.06 25.27 -12.70
C LYS A 86 7.71 24.32 -13.72
N ARG A 87 8.99 24.00 -13.53
CA ARG A 87 9.73 23.08 -14.41
C ARG A 87 9.21 21.64 -14.26
N PHE A 88 8.90 21.23 -13.03
CA PHE A 88 8.29 19.93 -12.76
C PHE A 88 6.94 19.78 -13.46
N ILE A 89 6.01 20.72 -13.26
CA ILE A 89 4.69 20.68 -13.92
C ILE A 89 4.81 20.71 -15.44
N GLN A 90 5.78 21.45 -16.01
CA GLN A 90 6.07 21.42 -17.45
C GLN A 90 6.67 20.09 -17.93
N ALA A 91 7.35 19.36 -17.06
CA ALA A 91 7.95 18.07 -17.38
C ALA A 91 6.97 16.89 -17.23
N VAL A 92 5.94 17.00 -16.39
CA VAL A 92 4.89 15.98 -16.17
C VAL A 92 4.35 15.33 -17.46
N PRO A 93 3.97 16.06 -18.51
CA PRO A 93 3.39 15.47 -19.72
C PRO A 93 4.45 14.95 -20.68
N LEU A 94 5.73 15.27 -20.45
CA LEU A 94 6.81 14.79 -21.29
C LEU A 94 6.91 13.28 -21.20
N GLU A 95 7.05 12.68 -22.37
CA GLU A 95 7.06 11.26 -22.57
C GLU A 95 8.48 10.86 -22.97
N VAL A 96 9.16 10.10 -22.10
CA VAL A 96 10.54 9.66 -22.33
C VAL A 96 10.55 8.13 -22.40
N GLN A 97 11.38 7.59 -23.28
CA GLN A 97 11.59 6.14 -23.38
C GLN A 97 12.46 5.66 -22.22
N LEU A 98 12.15 4.50 -21.64
CA LEU A 98 12.80 4.04 -20.41
C LEU A 98 14.29 3.72 -20.58
N ASP A 99 14.70 3.35 -21.78
CA ASP A 99 16.09 3.14 -22.19
C ASP A 99 16.88 4.44 -22.33
N GLU A 100 16.20 5.58 -22.52
CA GLU A 100 16.79 6.90 -22.72
C GLU A 100 16.57 7.86 -21.53
N ILE A 101 15.88 7.42 -20.48
CA ILE A 101 15.51 8.30 -19.34
C ILE A 101 16.71 8.69 -18.46
N LEU A 102 17.82 7.94 -18.55
CA LEU A 102 19.03 8.16 -17.78
C LEU A 102 20.16 8.69 -18.66
N PRO A 103 20.91 9.72 -18.22
CA PRO A 103 20.69 10.51 -17.00
C PRO A 103 19.49 11.45 -17.13
N ILE A 104 18.80 11.74 -16.02
CA ILE A 104 17.65 12.66 -16.03
C ILE A 104 18.16 14.09 -16.26
N HIS A 105 18.04 14.55 -17.52
CA HIS A 105 18.53 15.84 -17.99
C HIS A 105 17.74 17.06 -17.46
N PRO A 106 16.40 17.01 -17.26
CA PRO A 106 15.67 18.14 -16.71
C PRO A 106 16.17 18.51 -15.29
N GLY A 107 16.50 19.80 -15.10
CA GLY A 107 16.85 20.37 -13.80
C GLY A 107 15.62 20.54 -12.89
N LEU A 108 15.06 19.41 -12.42
CA LEU A 108 13.84 19.34 -11.62
C LEU A 108 14.07 19.48 -10.10
N GLY A 109 15.33 19.57 -9.66
CA GLY A 109 15.69 19.57 -8.24
C GLY A 109 15.09 18.36 -7.52
N ASP A 110 14.47 18.61 -6.36
CA ASP A 110 13.87 17.55 -5.53
C ASP A 110 12.73 16.80 -6.24
N PHE A 111 12.03 17.43 -7.20
CA PHE A 111 10.96 16.80 -7.97
C PHE A 111 11.44 15.76 -8.98
N LYS A 112 12.76 15.63 -9.19
CA LYS A 112 13.35 14.69 -10.15
C LYS A 112 12.89 13.25 -9.91
N LEU A 113 12.87 12.81 -8.66
CA LEU A 113 12.49 11.44 -8.30
C LEU A 113 11.01 11.18 -8.56
N ILE A 114 10.14 12.15 -8.23
CA ILE A 114 8.70 12.05 -8.44
C ILE A 114 8.37 12.00 -9.93
N TRP A 115 9.03 12.84 -10.73
CA TRP A 115 8.89 12.78 -12.18
C TRP A 115 9.34 11.43 -12.74
N TYR A 116 10.49 10.91 -12.30
CA TYR A 116 11.01 9.61 -12.71
C TYR A 116 10.05 8.45 -12.39
N TYR A 117 9.55 8.38 -11.15
CA TYR A 117 8.55 7.37 -10.76
C TYR A 117 7.26 7.51 -11.56
N GLY A 118 6.83 8.73 -11.87
CA GLY A 118 5.68 8.96 -12.75
C GLY A 118 5.90 8.37 -14.15
N GLN A 119 7.10 8.49 -14.72
CA GLN A 119 7.44 7.86 -16.00
C GLN A 119 7.42 6.33 -15.90
N LEU A 120 8.02 5.75 -14.85
CA LEU A 120 7.99 4.29 -14.63
C LEU A 120 6.56 3.75 -14.55
N ILE A 121 5.70 4.37 -13.76
CA ILE A 121 4.30 3.94 -13.57
C ILE A 121 3.51 4.03 -14.89
N ARG A 122 3.74 5.09 -15.69
CA ARG A 122 3.03 5.29 -16.97
C ARG A 122 3.49 4.31 -18.04
N ARG A 123 4.78 3.93 -18.03
CA ARG A 123 5.42 3.10 -19.06
C ARG A 123 5.42 1.60 -18.76
N ALA A 124 5.36 1.19 -17.50
CA ALA A 124 5.31 -0.22 -17.13
C ALA A 124 3.96 -0.85 -17.56
N PRO A 125 3.93 -2.06 -18.13
CA PRO A 125 2.68 -2.78 -18.38
C PRO A 125 1.94 -3.04 -17.05
N SER A 126 0.60 -3.05 -17.06
CA SER A 126 -0.18 -3.41 -15.87
C SER A 126 0.21 -4.82 -15.40
N ALA A 127 0.63 -4.96 -14.15
CA ALA A 127 0.86 -6.25 -13.50
C ALA A 127 -0.43 -6.75 -12.83
N PRO A 128 -0.69 -8.06 -12.74
CA PRO A 128 -1.84 -8.57 -11.99
C PRO A 128 -1.77 -8.14 -10.52
N ASP A 129 -2.93 -7.79 -9.95
CA ASP A 129 -3.09 -7.49 -8.53
C ASP A 129 -2.96 -8.80 -7.74
N ASN A 130 -1.84 -8.99 -7.05
CA ASN A 130 -1.69 -10.10 -6.11
C ASN A 130 -2.18 -9.61 -4.75
N GLU A 131 -3.37 -10.04 -4.31
CA GLU A 131 -3.96 -9.67 -3.00
C GLU A 131 -3.13 -10.09 -1.76
N GLU A 132 -1.93 -10.65 -1.97
CA GLU A 132 -1.00 -11.08 -0.94
C GLU A 132 -0.07 -9.95 -0.51
N ASN A 133 -0.53 -9.17 0.46
CA ASN A 133 0.38 -8.40 1.29
C ASN A 133 1.32 -9.34 2.03
N ILE A 134 2.61 -9.35 1.64
CA ILE A 134 3.64 -10.15 2.30
C ILE A 134 3.63 -9.80 3.79
N ASN A 135 3.30 -10.79 4.64
CA ASN A 135 3.35 -10.65 6.08
C ASN A 135 4.81 -10.47 6.51
N PHE A 136 5.22 -9.23 6.77
CA PHE A 136 6.45 -8.95 7.50
C PHE A 136 6.19 -9.21 8.99
N THR A 137 6.35 -10.47 9.41
CA THR A 137 6.60 -10.75 10.83
C THR A 137 7.96 -10.13 11.22
N PRO A 138 8.04 -9.41 12.36
CA PRO A 138 9.30 -8.87 12.86
C PRO A 138 10.36 -9.98 12.97
N TRP A 139 11.60 -9.67 12.57
CA TRP A 139 12.73 -10.60 12.57
C TRP A 139 13.00 -11.29 13.93
N SER A 140 12.46 -10.76 15.02
CA SER A 140 12.56 -11.33 16.37
C SER A 140 11.87 -12.68 16.56
N GLU A 141 10.83 -13.01 15.79
CA GLU A 141 10.11 -14.28 15.94
C GLU A 141 10.83 -15.45 15.25
N ARG A 142 11.47 -15.19 14.09
CA ARG A 142 12.27 -16.19 13.36
C ARG A 142 13.51 -16.69 14.10
N LEU A 143 14.02 -15.92 15.06
CA LEU A 143 15.15 -16.33 15.90
C LEU A 143 14.72 -17.17 17.11
N ARG A 144 13.45 -17.08 17.55
CA ARG A 144 12.91 -17.91 18.64
C ARG A 144 12.52 -19.31 18.18
N GLU A 145 12.00 -19.45 16.96
CA GLU A 145 11.68 -20.78 16.41
C GLU A 145 12.92 -21.62 16.12
N ARG A 146 14.07 -20.97 15.90
CA ARG A 146 15.36 -21.66 15.68
C ARG A 146 16.07 -22.05 16.99
N SER A 147 15.56 -21.61 18.14
CA SER A 147 16.11 -21.96 19.47
C SER A 147 15.23 -22.94 20.26
N THR A 148 14.00 -23.22 19.82
CA THR A 148 13.12 -24.27 20.38
C THR A 148 13.41 -25.68 19.85
N GLY A 149 14.69 -26.02 19.68
CA GLY A 149 15.14 -27.31 19.15
C GLY A 149 16.44 -27.84 19.73
N LEU A 150 16.86 -27.37 20.91
CA LEU A 150 17.98 -27.93 21.66
C LEU A 150 17.58 -28.05 23.14
N ASP A 151 17.41 -29.30 23.58
CA ASP A 151 17.03 -29.67 24.94
C ASP A 151 18.10 -29.34 25.99
N SER A 152 17.58 -28.97 27.15
CA SER A 152 18.10 -29.09 28.53
C SER A 152 19.61 -29.37 28.75
N MET A 153 20.30 -28.38 29.33
CA MET A 153 21.08 -28.63 30.56
C MET A 153 21.38 -27.35 31.36
N ASP A 154 20.82 -27.35 32.57
CA ASP A 154 21.19 -26.70 33.82
C ASP A 154 21.33 -25.19 33.99
N CYS A 155 20.75 -24.76 35.12
CA CYS A 155 20.60 -23.40 35.59
C CYS A 155 21.88 -22.94 36.30
N SER A 156 22.39 -21.76 35.94
CA SER A 156 23.24 -20.97 36.82
C SER A 156 22.99 -19.50 36.55
N GLN A 157 22.49 -18.83 37.59
CA GLN A 157 22.45 -17.38 37.71
C GLN A 157 23.85 -16.81 37.50
N ASP A 158 23.97 -15.74 36.73
CA ASP A 158 24.61 -14.50 37.18
C ASP A 158 24.60 -13.45 36.07
N THR A 159 24.01 -12.30 36.37
CA THR A 159 24.25 -11.06 35.64
C THR A 159 25.64 -10.57 36.04
N PRO A 160 26.47 -10.07 35.11
CA PRO A 160 27.00 -8.75 35.38
C PRO A 160 27.03 -7.85 34.15
N THR A 161 26.41 -6.69 34.31
CA THR A 161 26.83 -5.43 33.73
C THR A 161 28.34 -5.25 33.89
N GLN A 162 29.11 -5.20 32.81
CA GLN A 162 30.32 -4.39 32.79
C GLN A 162 30.72 -3.97 31.37
N MET A 163 30.64 -2.66 31.18
CA MET A 163 31.14 -1.89 30.05
C MET A 163 32.66 -1.81 30.19
N TYR A 164 33.41 -2.39 29.25
CA TYR A 164 34.84 -2.12 29.09
C TYR A 164 35.10 -1.55 27.70
N SER A 165 35.41 -0.26 27.68
CA SER A 165 35.98 0.45 26.55
C SER A 165 37.43 -0.01 26.31
N TYR A 166 37.74 -0.42 25.09
CA TYR A 166 39.10 -0.35 24.55
C TYR A 166 39.07 0.29 23.15
N PRO A 167 40.08 1.11 22.80
CA PRO A 167 40.09 1.89 21.58
C PRO A 167 40.55 1.02 20.41
N ILE A 168 39.76 0.96 19.33
CA ILE A 168 40.15 0.27 18.10
C ILE A 168 41.07 1.22 17.30
N ASP A 169 42.30 0.76 17.07
CA ASP A 169 43.33 1.40 16.25
C ASP A 169 42.89 1.45 14.76
N PRO A 170 42.92 2.61 14.09
CA PRO A 170 42.48 2.77 12.70
C PRO A 170 43.31 2.02 11.64
N SER A 171 44.48 1.48 11.99
CA SER A 171 45.42 0.89 11.03
C SER A 171 44.96 -0.43 10.40
N HIS A 172 43.98 -1.12 10.97
CA HIS A 172 43.51 -2.42 10.46
C HIS A 172 42.43 -2.33 9.37
N LEU A 173 41.81 -1.16 9.18
CA LEU A 173 40.81 -0.91 8.14
C LEU A 173 41.45 -0.59 6.78
N THR A 174 42.63 0.04 6.78
CA THR A 174 43.37 0.38 5.56
C THR A 174 43.97 -0.85 4.89
N GLU A 175 44.37 -1.86 5.66
CA GLU A 175 44.90 -3.12 5.14
C GLU A 175 43.82 -3.98 4.49
N TRP A 176 42.59 -3.96 5.03
CA TRP A 176 41.46 -4.70 4.45
C TRP A 176 40.98 -4.09 3.12
N LEU A 177 40.98 -2.76 3.01
CA LEU A 177 40.61 -2.04 1.80
C LEU A 177 41.67 -2.15 0.69
N ASN A 178 42.95 -2.32 1.02
CA ASN A 178 44.02 -2.56 0.05
C ASN A 178 44.01 -3.97 -0.56
N ILE A 179 43.43 -4.97 0.11
CA ILE A 179 43.36 -6.35 -0.41
C ILE A 179 42.23 -6.50 -1.46
N HIS A 180 41.25 -5.60 -1.48
CA HIS A 180 40.08 -5.70 -2.37
C HIS A 180 39.89 -4.45 -3.28
N GLY A 181 40.93 -3.65 -3.48
CA GLY A 181 40.90 -2.43 -4.29
C GLY A 181 41.76 -2.46 -5.55
N ILE A 182 41.13 -2.75 -6.69
CA ILE A 182 41.32 -2.22 -8.06
C ILE A 182 42.68 -2.40 -8.77
N HIS A 183 42.65 -3.01 -9.97
CA HIS A 183 43.49 -2.57 -11.08
C HIS A 183 42.66 -2.45 -12.37
N GLU A 184 42.49 -1.20 -12.83
CA GLU A 184 42.24 -0.85 -14.22
C GLU A 184 43.56 -0.94 -15.00
N GLU A 185 43.53 -1.48 -16.22
CA GLU A 185 44.46 -1.10 -17.28
C GLU A 185 43.84 -1.38 -18.67
N GLU A 186 43.80 -0.34 -19.51
CA GLU A 186 43.39 -0.37 -20.92
C GLU A 186 44.53 -0.89 -21.83
N GLN A 187 44.17 -1.64 -22.89
CA GLN A 187 44.50 -1.41 -24.32
C GLN A 187 44.69 -2.71 -25.15
N GLY A 188 43.93 -2.82 -26.26
CA GLY A 188 44.51 -3.13 -27.58
C GLY A 188 44.49 -4.57 -28.17
N ARG A 189 43.55 -4.78 -29.12
CA ARG A 189 43.65 -5.50 -30.43
C ARG A 189 43.76 -7.05 -30.55
N GLU A 190 42.85 -7.55 -31.39
CA GLU A 190 42.93 -8.61 -32.43
C GLU A 190 43.01 -10.12 -32.12
N ALA A 191 41.92 -10.81 -32.55
CA ALA A 191 41.83 -12.01 -33.40
C ALA A 191 42.16 -13.45 -32.89
N ARG A 192 41.17 -14.32 -33.17
CA ARG A 192 41.22 -15.72 -33.68
C ARG A 192 41.20 -16.95 -32.74
N GLU A 193 40.12 -17.71 -32.96
CA GLU A 193 40.00 -19.17 -33.19
C GLU A 193 40.18 -20.20 -32.03
N ARG A 194 39.15 -21.07 -31.90
CA ARG A 194 39.16 -22.37 -31.20
C ARG A 194 39.96 -23.41 -32.02
N PRO A 195 40.38 -24.57 -31.45
CA PRO A 195 39.50 -25.75 -31.47
C PRO A 195 39.65 -26.74 -30.29
N SER A 196 38.75 -27.72 -30.33
CA SER A 196 38.33 -28.76 -29.38
C SER A 196 39.27 -29.96 -29.18
N SER A 197 39.06 -30.71 -28.08
CA SER A 197 39.11 -32.19 -27.97
C SER A 197 38.68 -32.59 -26.53
N SER A 198 37.56 -33.29 -26.29
CA SER A 198 37.26 -34.73 -26.40
C SER A 198 38.15 -35.67 -25.57
N HIS A 199 37.59 -36.33 -24.54
CA HIS A 199 37.63 -37.79 -24.30
C HIS A 199 37.09 -38.19 -22.90
N SER A 200 36.04 -39.00 -22.88
CA SER A 200 35.67 -39.97 -21.82
C SER A 200 36.40 -41.31 -22.13
N PRO A 201 36.54 -42.33 -21.23
CA PRO A 201 35.39 -43.17 -20.75
C PRO A 201 35.53 -43.98 -19.41
N PHE A 202 34.35 -44.36 -18.84
CA PHE A 202 33.91 -45.65 -18.23
C PHE A 202 34.57 -46.36 -17.02
N TYR A 203 33.72 -46.89 -16.09
CA TYR A 203 33.59 -48.28 -15.52
C TYR A 203 32.47 -48.29 -14.42
N GLN A 204 31.28 -48.93 -14.56
CA GLN A 204 30.79 -50.27 -14.10
C GLN A 204 31.17 -50.70 -12.66
N SER A 205 30.40 -51.40 -11.80
CA SER A 205 28.98 -51.79 -11.53
C SER A 205 29.02 -52.74 -10.27
N SER A 206 27.85 -53.12 -9.69
CA SER A 206 27.54 -54.22 -8.70
C SER A 206 27.18 -53.75 -7.26
N THR A 207 26.19 -54.27 -6.49
CA THR A 207 25.27 -55.44 -6.52
C THR A 207 24.13 -55.22 -5.47
N ALA A 208 22.93 -55.81 -5.63
CA ALA A 208 21.75 -55.75 -4.72
C ALA A 208 21.75 -56.85 -3.60
N PRO A 209 20.84 -56.86 -2.58
CA PRO A 209 19.43 -57.32 -2.75
C PRO A 209 18.30 -56.71 -1.86
N SER A 210 17.11 -56.60 -2.48
CA SER A 210 15.68 -56.73 -2.08
C SER A 210 15.16 -56.63 -0.63
N ILE A 211 14.09 -55.82 -0.40
CA ILE A 211 12.75 -56.23 0.12
C ILE A 211 11.65 -55.30 -0.48
N ASP A 212 10.54 -55.91 -0.91
CA ASP A 212 9.35 -55.35 -1.59
C ASP A 212 8.45 -54.42 -0.74
N LEU A 213 7.85 -53.41 -1.39
CA LEU A 213 6.40 -53.17 -1.56
C LEU A 213 6.17 -51.90 -2.43
N ASP A 214 5.28 -52.03 -3.43
CA ASP A 214 5.03 -51.24 -4.65
C ASP A 214 3.85 -50.21 -4.48
N PRO A 215 3.42 -49.40 -5.48
CA PRO A 215 4.08 -48.34 -6.27
C PRO A 215 3.36 -46.95 -6.23
N ASP A 216 3.89 -46.03 -7.04
CA ASP A 216 3.31 -44.78 -7.59
C ASP A 216 3.61 -43.45 -6.89
N THR A 217 4.90 -43.10 -6.90
CA THR A 217 5.31 -41.73 -7.25
C THR A 217 6.41 -41.81 -8.31
N SER A 218 6.08 -41.57 -9.58
CA SER A 218 7.08 -41.49 -10.64
C SER A 218 7.85 -40.17 -10.53
N SER A 219 9.10 -40.32 -10.11
CA SER A 219 10.24 -39.42 -10.27
C SER A 219 10.26 -38.72 -11.63
N ASP A 220 10.53 -37.42 -11.60
CA ASP A 220 11.00 -36.63 -12.74
C ASP A 220 12.24 -37.28 -13.38
N ASP A 221 12.27 -37.35 -14.71
CA ASP A 221 13.53 -37.35 -15.47
C ASP A 221 13.40 -36.50 -16.73
N PHE A 222 14.45 -35.73 -16.96
CA PHE A 222 14.56 -34.57 -17.81
C PHE A 222 14.82 -34.94 -19.27
N GLY A 223 13.89 -34.59 -20.15
CA GLY A 223 14.17 -34.36 -21.57
C GLY A 223 14.32 -32.85 -21.83
N ARG A 224 15.53 -32.29 -21.67
CA ARG A 224 15.83 -30.89 -22.04
C ARG A 224 15.77 -30.75 -23.56
N ASP A 225 14.78 -29.99 -24.05
CA ASP A 225 14.70 -29.56 -25.44
C ASP A 225 15.93 -28.71 -25.80
N PRO A 226 16.80 -29.15 -26.74
CA PRO A 226 18.01 -28.43 -27.14
C PRO A 226 17.73 -27.12 -27.89
N ASN A 227 16.46 -26.81 -28.17
CA ASN A 227 16.01 -25.57 -28.78
C ASN A 227 15.15 -24.71 -27.82
N TYR A 228 15.14 -25.05 -26.53
CA TYR A 228 14.56 -24.21 -25.49
C TYR A 228 15.49 -23.01 -25.24
N GLU A 229 15.15 -21.87 -25.82
CA GLU A 229 15.60 -20.61 -25.26
C GLU A 229 14.84 -20.40 -23.96
N GLU A 230 15.54 -20.44 -22.82
CA GLU A 230 15.01 -19.92 -21.55
C GLU A 230 14.45 -18.52 -21.86
N PRO A 231 13.15 -18.29 -21.64
CA PRO A 231 12.61 -16.94 -21.71
C PRO A 231 13.49 -16.10 -20.82
N LYS A 232 14.06 -15.00 -21.34
CA LYS A 232 14.81 -14.05 -20.52
C LYS A 232 13.92 -13.65 -19.34
N GLU A 233 14.17 -14.24 -18.18
CA GLU A 233 13.50 -13.87 -16.95
C GLU A 233 14.07 -12.52 -16.54
N PHE A 234 13.39 -11.47 -16.99
CA PHE A 234 13.56 -10.16 -16.39
C PHE A 234 12.94 -10.21 -14.99
N PRO A 235 13.65 -9.77 -13.94
CA PRO A 235 13.07 -9.69 -12.60
C PRO A 235 11.86 -8.74 -12.60
N ARG A 236 10.75 -9.19 -11.99
CA ARG A 236 9.53 -8.41 -11.82
C ARG A 236 9.81 -7.17 -10.97
N VAL A 237 9.46 -5.98 -11.45
CA VAL A 237 9.09 -4.88 -10.54
C VAL A 237 7.59 -5.03 -10.28
N SER A 238 7.24 -5.20 -9.01
CA SER A 238 5.88 -5.34 -8.50
C SER A 238 5.40 -3.94 -8.12
N ASP A 239 4.58 -3.32 -8.98
CA ASP A 239 4.47 -1.86 -9.05
C ASP A 239 3.67 -1.16 -7.92
N GLU A 240 3.13 -1.88 -6.92
CA GLU A 240 2.39 -1.25 -5.81
C GLU A 240 3.29 -0.31 -4.98
N ASN A 241 4.51 -0.76 -4.66
CA ASN A 241 5.49 0.04 -3.93
C ASN A 241 5.92 1.29 -4.72
N MET A 242 5.99 1.19 -6.04
CA MET A 242 6.33 2.32 -6.90
C MET A 242 5.20 3.36 -6.91
N VAL A 243 3.95 2.90 -7.04
CA VAL A 243 2.75 3.75 -6.95
C VAL A 243 2.68 4.43 -5.58
N ASN A 244 2.96 3.70 -4.50
CA ASN A 244 3.07 4.25 -3.14
C ASN A 244 4.16 5.32 -3.04
N ALA A 245 5.36 5.00 -3.52
CA ALA A 245 6.51 5.92 -3.47
C ALA A 245 6.25 7.22 -4.25
N TYR A 246 5.53 7.15 -5.39
CA TYR A 246 5.11 8.34 -6.11
C TYR A 246 4.15 9.20 -5.28
N LEU A 247 3.04 8.62 -4.78
CA LEU A 247 2.01 9.39 -4.09
C LEU A 247 2.53 9.97 -2.76
N ILE A 248 3.13 9.15 -1.91
CA ILE A 248 3.71 9.60 -0.64
C ILE A 248 4.88 10.56 -0.87
N GLY A 249 5.71 10.30 -1.88
CA GLY A 249 6.83 11.17 -2.24
C GLY A 249 6.36 12.56 -2.68
N LEU A 250 5.38 12.63 -3.59
CA LEU A 250 4.78 13.89 -4.03
C LEU A 250 4.18 14.64 -2.84
N ALA A 251 3.38 13.94 -2.02
CA ALA A 251 2.73 14.52 -0.85
C ALA A 251 3.75 15.07 0.16
N SER A 252 4.80 14.31 0.46
CA SER A 252 5.87 14.73 1.37
C SER A 252 6.59 15.97 0.85
N LEU A 253 6.96 15.95 -0.44
CA LEU A 253 7.79 16.98 -1.04
C LEU A 253 7.10 18.34 -1.13
N ILE A 254 5.80 18.34 -1.45
CA ILE A 254 5.04 19.59 -1.46
C ILE A 254 4.65 20.08 -0.07
N THR A 255 4.77 19.25 0.97
CA THR A 255 4.39 19.60 2.34
C THR A 255 5.57 20.06 3.19
N PHE A 256 6.72 19.36 3.17
CA PHE A 256 7.89 19.77 3.97
C PHE A 256 8.49 21.11 3.51
N SER A 257 8.22 21.51 2.26
CA SER A 257 8.74 22.75 1.67
C SER A 257 7.87 23.98 1.96
N VAL A 258 6.77 23.83 2.72
CA VAL A 258 5.77 24.89 2.91
C VAL A 258 5.59 25.26 4.38
N GLU A 259 5.83 26.53 4.70
CA GLU A 259 5.62 27.08 6.05
C GLU A 259 4.16 26.95 6.51
N GLY A 260 3.99 26.56 7.78
CA GLY A 260 2.71 26.37 8.46
C GLY A 260 2.13 24.96 8.35
N VAL A 261 2.86 24.03 7.71
CA VAL A 261 2.53 22.61 7.74
C VAL A 261 3.01 21.99 9.07
N GLU A 262 2.11 21.35 9.79
CA GLU A 262 2.34 20.59 11.03
C GLU A 262 1.85 19.14 10.89
N ALA A 263 2.09 18.55 9.72
CA ALA A 263 1.70 17.19 9.38
C ALA A 263 2.76 16.52 8.51
N HIS A 264 2.82 15.20 8.62
CA HIS A 264 3.74 14.35 7.85
C HIS A 264 2.97 13.30 7.06
N TRP A 265 3.53 12.93 5.92
CA TRP A 265 3.09 11.80 5.10
C TRP A 265 4.09 10.67 5.28
N ALA A 266 3.60 9.45 5.52
CA ALA A 266 4.46 8.29 5.72
C ALA A 266 3.96 7.08 4.93
N PRO A 267 4.88 6.28 4.37
CA PRO A 267 4.57 4.97 3.81
C PRO A 267 4.40 3.90 4.92
N GLU A 268 4.43 4.32 6.20
CA GLU A 268 4.20 3.44 7.34
C GLU A 268 2.78 2.85 7.25
N ARG A 269 2.72 1.53 7.08
CA ARG A 269 1.46 0.78 7.05
C ARG A 269 0.81 0.83 8.42
N LYS A 270 -0.34 1.49 8.52
CA LYS A 270 -1.08 1.61 9.77
C LYS A 270 -2.15 0.53 9.85
N GLY A 271 -2.08 -0.32 10.89
CA GLY A 271 -3.05 -1.36 11.17
C GLY A 271 -4.15 -0.88 12.11
N TYR A 272 -5.40 -1.04 11.72
CA TYR A 272 -6.58 -0.79 12.54
C TYR A 272 -7.28 -2.11 12.82
N LYS A 273 -7.56 -2.37 14.10
CA LYS A 273 -8.26 -3.58 14.54
C LYS A 273 -9.70 -3.25 14.88
N VAL A 274 -10.61 -4.07 14.38
CA VAL A 274 -11.99 -4.10 14.83
C VAL A 274 -12.12 -5.22 15.84
N CYS A 275 -12.62 -4.89 17.02
CA CYS A 275 -12.77 -5.81 18.13
C CYS A 275 -14.19 -5.72 18.70
N ASP A 276 -14.62 -6.78 19.38
CA ASP A 276 -15.84 -6.78 20.19
C ASP A 276 -15.62 -6.12 21.57
N GLU A 277 -16.66 -6.16 22.41
CA GLU A 277 -16.67 -5.63 23.79
C GLU A 277 -15.61 -6.29 24.68
N ASP A 278 -15.30 -7.57 24.45
CA ASP A 278 -14.30 -8.34 25.20
C ASP A 278 -12.86 -8.12 24.65
N GLY A 279 -12.72 -7.33 23.58
CA GLY A 279 -11.45 -7.06 22.92
C GLY A 279 -11.00 -8.16 21.95
N LEU A 280 -11.84 -9.16 21.66
CA LEU A 280 -11.57 -10.18 20.66
C LEU A 280 -11.56 -9.53 19.27
N LYS A 281 -10.48 -9.77 18.53
CA LYS A 281 -10.31 -9.23 17.18
C LYS A 281 -11.26 -9.91 16.20
N LEU A 282 -12.16 -9.12 15.60
CA LEU A 282 -12.97 -9.54 14.46
C LEU A 282 -12.11 -9.54 13.20
N TYR A 283 -11.61 -8.37 12.80
CA TYR A 283 -10.71 -8.24 11.65
C TYR A 283 -9.68 -7.13 11.83
N GLU A 284 -8.67 -7.13 10.95
CA GLU A 284 -7.67 -6.08 10.88
C GLU A 284 -7.56 -5.55 9.45
N ALA A 285 -7.50 -4.23 9.33
CA ALA A 285 -7.26 -3.53 8.08
C ALA A 285 -5.93 -2.78 8.17
N ARG A 286 -5.05 -2.99 7.21
CA ARG A 286 -3.77 -2.27 7.09
C ARG A 286 -3.83 -1.34 5.89
N THR A 287 -3.36 -0.10 6.05
CA THR A 287 -3.25 0.89 4.96
C THR A 287 -1.86 0.86 4.34
N ASP A 288 -1.70 1.45 3.15
CA ASP A 288 -0.39 1.57 2.47
C ASP A 288 0.41 2.80 2.88
N GLY A 289 -0.25 3.72 3.58
CA GLY A 289 0.36 4.90 4.17
C GLY A 289 -0.68 5.71 4.89
N HIS A 290 -0.25 6.83 5.45
CA HIS A 290 -1.14 7.78 6.10
C HIS A 290 -0.50 9.16 6.26
N MET A 291 -1.35 10.15 6.48
CA MET A 291 -0.97 11.48 6.93
C MET A 291 -1.30 11.62 8.42
N PHE A 292 -0.34 12.10 9.21
CA PHE A 292 -0.53 12.34 10.65
C PHE A 292 -0.02 13.72 11.07
N LEU A 293 -0.63 14.26 12.13
CA LEU A 293 -0.20 15.53 12.72
C LEU A 293 1.08 15.35 13.55
N THR A 294 2.01 16.30 13.45
CA THR A 294 3.29 16.25 14.18
C THR A 294 3.07 16.23 15.70
N ARG A 295 2.12 17.02 16.20
CA ARG A 295 1.90 17.24 17.64
C ARG A 295 1.46 16.01 18.45
N ASN A 296 0.62 15.16 17.87
CA ASN A 296 -0.06 14.07 18.58
C ASN A 296 -0.03 12.75 17.80
N ARG A 297 0.64 12.69 16.64
CA ARG A 297 0.69 11.52 15.75
C ARG A 297 -0.70 11.02 15.31
N GLU A 298 -1.72 11.86 15.44
CA GLU A 298 -3.09 11.54 15.07
C GLU A 298 -3.21 11.47 13.55
N THR A 299 -3.76 10.37 13.03
CA THR A 299 -4.01 10.21 11.61
C THR A 299 -5.15 11.12 11.18
N LYS A 300 -4.98 11.81 10.04
CA LYS A 300 -5.99 12.70 9.45
C LYS A 300 -6.35 12.33 8.01
N GLY A 301 -5.61 11.41 7.40
CA GLY A 301 -5.95 10.77 6.14
C GLY A 301 -5.17 9.47 5.98
N ILE A 302 -5.77 8.50 5.31
CA ILE A 302 -5.13 7.22 4.99
C ILE A 302 -4.83 7.13 3.48
N VAL A 303 -3.90 6.26 3.12
CA VAL A 303 -3.49 6.03 1.73
C VAL A 303 -3.69 4.56 1.37
N GLU A 304 -4.23 4.31 0.19
CA GLU A 304 -4.35 2.99 -0.44
C GLU A 304 -3.81 3.08 -1.86
N VAL A 305 -2.99 2.12 -2.29
CA VAL A 305 -2.49 2.11 -3.66
C VAL A 305 -2.66 0.74 -4.31
N LYS A 306 -2.77 0.73 -5.64
CA LYS A 306 -2.76 -0.51 -6.44
C LYS A 306 -1.92 -0.35 -7.69
N PRO A 307 -1.23 -1.41 -8.14
CA PRO A 307 -0.43 -1.38 -9.37
C PRO A 307 -1.30 -1.37 -10.65
N VAL A 308 -2.56 -1.77 -10.54
CA VAL A 308 -3.53 -1.85 -11.63
C VAL A 308 -4.45 -0.64 -11.67
N VAL A 309 -5.05 -0.37 -12.83
CA VAL A 309 -6.15 0.61 -12.92
C VAL A 309 -7.39 0.09 -12.21
N ARG A 310 -8.21 0.99 -11.66
CA ARG A 310 -9.36 0.63 -10.80
C ARG A 310 -10.40 -0.25 -11.51
N ALA A 311 -10.50 -0.17 -12.84
CA ALA A 311 -11.42 -0.99 -13.62
C ALA A 311 -11.03 -2.49 -13.65
N GLU A 312 -9.74 -2.80 -13.45
CA GLU A 312 -9.21 -4.18 -13.47
C GLU A 312 -9.32 -4.86 -12.10
N SER A 313 -9.31 -4.10 -11.00
CA SER A 313 -9.50 -4.62 -9.63
C SER A 313 -10.57 -3.79 -8.89
N PRO A 314 -11.88 -4.04 -9.15
CA PRO A 314 -12.95 -3.32 -8.45
C PRO A 314 -13.03 -3.68 -6.97
N ARG A 315 -12.49 -4.84 -6.54
CA ARG A 315 -12.48 -5.29 -5.14
C ARG A 315 -11.69 -4.37 -4.21
N VAL A 316 -10.78 -3.53 -4.75
CA VAL A 316 -10.10 -2.48 -3.98
C VAL A 316 -11.08 -1.61 -3.18
N MET A 317 -12.28 -1.35 -3.71
CA MET A 317 -13.29 -0.55 -3.01
C MET A 317 -13.81 -1.24 -1.73
N MET A 318 -13.85 -2.58 -1.70
CA MET A 318 -14.20 -3.32 -0.48
C MET A 318 -13.09 -3.17 0.56
N GLN A 319 -11.82 -3.26 0.13
CA GLN A 319 -10.66 -3.03 0.99
C GLN A 319 -10.64 -1.60 1.55
N GLU A 320 -10.81 -0.58 0.70
CA GLU A 320 -10.90 0.83 1.07
C GLU A 320 -12.02 1.08 2.10
N THR A 321 -13.16 0.40 1.92
CA THR A 321 -14.29 0.43 2.87
C THR A 321 -13.90 -0.19 4.21
N ALA A 322 -13.26 -1.36 4.21
CA ALA A 322 -12.84 -2.07 5.40
C ALA A 322 -11.82 -1.28 6.23
N GLN A 323 -10.86 -0.63 5.56
CA GLN A 323 -9.89 0.26 6.19
C GLN A 323 -10.56 1.48 6.80
N MET A 324 -11.51 2.09 6.12
CA MET A 324 -12.24 3.24 6.64
C MET A 324 -13.07 2.88 7.87
N ALA A 325 -13.85 1.79 7.80
CA ALA A 325 -14.64 1.31 8.93
C ALA A 325 -13.75 0.91 10.13
N ALA A 326 -12.62 0.24 9.88
CA ALA A 326 -11.68 -0.11 10.94
C ALA A 326 -11.04 1.13 11.59
N TRP A 327 -10.72 2.15 10.79
CA TRP A 327 -10.23 3.42 11.31
C TRP A 327 -11.29 4.13 12.16
N ILE A 328 -12.55 4.15 11.72
CA ILE A 328 -13.67 4.72 12.49
C ILE A 328 -13.83 4.00 13.83
N HIS A 329 -13.79 2.67 13.82
CA HIS A 329 -13.87 1.87 15.03
C HIS A 329 -12.73 2.14 16.03
N ALA A 330 -11.49 2.24 15.53
CA ALA A 330 -10.30 2.39 16.35
C ALA A 330 -10.15 3.81 16.93
N ASP A 331 -10.36 4.83 16.10
CA ASP A 331 -10.22 6.24 16.47
C ASP A 331 -11.60 6.90 16.51
N ARG A 332 -12.46 6.52 17.46
CA ARG A 332 -13.90 6.89 17.47
C ARG A 332 -14.12 8.40 17.53
N ASP A 333 -15.05 8.90 16.73
CA ASP A 333 -15.49 10.29 16.81
C ASP A 333 -16.29 10.55 18.10
N VAL A 334 -16.08 11.70 18.72
CA VAL A 334 -16.78 12.09 19.95
C VAL A 334 -18.19 12.57 19.60
N ILE A 335 -19.18 11.77 19.98
CA ILE A 335 -20.59 12.08 19.77
C ILE A 335 -21.07 13.05 20.85
N GLN A 336 -21.48 14.26 20.47
CA GLN A 336 -22.00 15.25 21.42
C GLN A 336 -23.49 14.99 21.68
N GLU A 337 -23.89 14.89 22.95
CA GLU A 337 -25.26 14.50 23.35
C GLU A 337 -26.35 15.43 22.81
N TYR A 338 -26.07 16.74 22.69
CA TYR A 338 -27.11 17.74 22.38
C TYR A 338 -27.51 17.84 20.90
N ASN A 339 -26.89 17.09 19.98
CA ASN A 339 -27.23 17.11 18.53
C ASN A 339 -26.85 15.80 17.82
N GLN A 340 -27.05 14.66 18.49
CA GLN A 340 -26.66 13.34 17.98
C GLN A 340 -27.13 13.05 16.55
N ALA A 341 -28.37 13.38 16.21
CA ALA A 341 -28.96 13.07 14.91
C ALA A 341 -28.45 13.94 13.73
N GLU A 342 -27.78 15.06 14.01
CA GLU A 342 -27.32 16.01 12.99
C GLU A 342 -25.80 16.00 12.80
N GLN A 343 -25.06 15.29 13.65
CA GLN A 343 -23.61 15.22 13.58
C GLN A 343 -23.16 14.34 12.40
N MET A 344 -22.55 15.01 11.43
CA MET A 344 -21.90 14.38 10.28
C MET A 344 -20.39 14.44 10.46
N PHE A 345 -19.74 13.31 10.25
CA PHE A 345 -18.29 13.17 10.30
C PHE A 345 -17.74 12.90 8.90
N ARG A 346 -16.48 13.28 8.69
CA ARG A 346 -15.77 13.03 7.43
C ARG A 346 -14.35 12.53 7.67
N ARG A 347 -13.92 11.55 6.88
CA ARG A 347 -12.54 11.06 6.83
C ARG A 347 -12.04 10.98 5.40
N LEU A 348 -10.74 11.19 5.22
CA LEU A 348 -10.09 11.20 3.92
C LEU A 348 -9.30 9.92 3.65
N LEU A 349 -9.47 9.40 2.44
CA LEU A 349 -8.65 8.36 1.87
C LEU A 349 -8.12 8.86 0.52
N TRP A 350 -6.81 8.85 0.38
CA TRP A 350 -6.09 9.18 -0.85
C TRP A 350 -5.74 7.89 -1.55
N SER A 351 -6.26 7.70 -2.76
CA SER A 351 -6.06 6.45 -3.48
C SER A 351 -5.32 6.67 -4.79
N MET A 352 -4.49 5.72 -5.17
CA MET A 352 -3.84 5.72 -6.49
C MET A 352 -3.86 4.31 -7.08
N ASN A 353 -4.53 4.18 -8.21
CA ASN A 353 -4.58 2.95 -8.98
C ASN A 353 -3.77 3.15 -10.25
N ARG A 354 -2.57 2.56 -10.32
CA ARG A 354 -1.59 2.80 -11.38
C ARG A 354 -1.31 4.30 -11.55
N HIS A 355 -1.67 4.90 -12.69
CA HIS A 355 -1.45 6.31 -13.01
C HIS A 355 -2.65 7.21 -12.66
N GLN A 356 -3.68 6.66 -11.99
CA GLN A 356 -4.93 7.33 -11.69
C GLN A 356 -5.05 7.65 -10.21
N LEU A 357 -5.10 8.95 -9.88
CA LEU A 357 -5.29 9.46 -8.54
C LEU A 357 -6.78 9.62 -8.22
N TYR A 358 -7.15 9.36 -6.97
CA TYR A 358 -8.51 9.52 -6.46
C TYR A 358 -8.49 10.16 -5.08
N ILE A 359 -9.54 10.93 -4.79
CA ILE A 359 -9.85 11.45 -3.47
C ILE A 359 -11.16 10.79 -3.04
N ILE A 360 -11.14 10.10 -1.91
CA ILE A 360 -12.31 9.46 -1.34
C ILE A 360 -12.63 10.14 -0.01
N ILE A 361 -13.84 10.70 0.10
CA ILE A 361 -14.35 11.29 1.33
C ILE A 361 -15.43 10.38 1.88
N ALA A 362 -15.08 9.70 2.96
CA ALA A 362 -16.02 8.94 3.77
C ALA A 362 -16.87 9.91 4.57
N GLN A 363 -18.19 9.78 4.47
CA GLN A 363 -19.16 10.57 5.22
C GLN A 363 -20.13 9.64 5.95
N TYR A 364 -20.31 9.86 7.24
CA TYR A 364 -21.12 9.01 8.13
C TYR A 364 -21.63 9.83 9.31
N ASP A 365 -22.67 9.34 9.98
CA ASP A 365 -23.31 10.00 11.12
C ASP A 365 -22.97 9.29 12.45
N ALA A 366 -23.42 9.87 13.56
CA ALA A 366 -23.26 9.29 14.89
C ALA A 366 -23.90 7.89 15.02
N GLY A 367 -24.99 7.61 14.30
CA GLY A 367 -25.63 6.30 14.30
C GLY A 367 -24.76 5.23 13.65
N TYR A 368 -24.00 5.58 12.61
CA TYR A 368 -23.02 4.67 12.01
C TYR A 368 -21.82 4.42 12.92
N VAL A 369 -21.37 5.43 13.68
CA VAL A 369 -20.33 5.25 14.71
C VAL A 369 -20.80 4.27 15.78
N ASP A 370 -22.03 4.42 16.28
CA ASP A 370 -22.63 3.50 17.24
C ASP A 370 -22.76 2.09 16.65
N TYR A 371 -23.32 1.95 15.44
CA TYR A 371 -23.40 0.66 14.73
C TYR A 371 -22.06 -0.09 14.65
N LEU A 372 -20.96 0.62 14.35
CA LEU A 372 -19.65 0.01 14.23
C LEU A 372 -18.99 -0.34 15.56
N THR A 373 -19.44 0.23 16.68
CA THR A 373 -18.71 0.19 17.96
C THR A 373 -19.48 -0.42 19.12
N ASN A 374 -20.78 -0.64 18.95
CA ASN A 374 -21.69 -1.20 19.94
C ASN A 374 -22.29 -2.52 19.43
N PRO A 375 -21.81 -3.68 19.93
CA PRO A 375 -22.35 -4.99 19.57
C PRO A 375 -23.85 -5.18 19.81
N ASN A 376 -24.43 -4.39 20.71
CA ASN A 376 -25.85 -4.44 21.06
C ASN A 376 -26.70 -3.48 20.21
N HIS A 377 -26.10 -2.77 19.25
CA HIS A 377 -26.82 -1.84 18.38
C HIS A 377 -27.80 -2.58 17.47
N ASP A 378 -28.91 -1.91 17.11
CA ASP A 378 -29.90 -2.47 16.20
C ASP A 378 -29.27 -2.76 14.81
N PRO A 379 -29.18 -4.03 14.38
CA PRO A 379 -28.60 -4.37 13.08
C PRO A 379 -29.41 -3.84 11.90
N GLU A 380 -30.68 -3.45 12.11
CA GLU A 380 -31.56 -2.81 11.12
C GLU A 380 -31.50 -1.28 11.15
N CYS A 381 -30.49 -0.67 11.78
CA CYS A 381 -30.30 0.79 11.76
C CYS A 381 -30.31 1.36 10.33
N ASP A 382 -30.71 2.61 10.15
CA ASP A 382 -30.76 3.26 8.84
C ASP A 382 -29.48 4.05 8.48
N SER A 383 -28.42 3.90 9.27
CA SER A 383 -27.13 4.57 9.09
C SER A 383 -26.20 3.79 8.17
N PHE A 384 -25.39 4.52 7.39
CA PHE A 384 -24.49 3.99 6.37
C PHE A 384 -23.19 4.81 6.29
N LEU A 385 -22.10 4.15 5.92
CA LEU A 385 -20.89 4.79 5.45
C LEU A 385 -21.05 5.17 3.97
N THR A 386 -21.02 6.46 3.65
CA THR A 386 -21.01 6.90 2.26
C THR A 386 -19.58 7.17 1.80
N MET A 387 -19.07 6.38 0.85
CA MET A 387 -17.77 6.54 0.21
C MET A 387 -17.92 7.42 -1.03
N ASN A 388 -17.58 8.71 -0.92
CA ASN A 388 -17.65 9.66 -2.03
C ASN A 388 -16.32 9.69 -2.77
N GLN A 389 -16.25 9.02 -3.93
CA GLN A 389 -15.05 8.94 -4.75
C GLN A 389 -15.06 10.03 -5.83
N PHE A 390 -13.93 10.71 -5.97
CA PHE A 390 -13.65 11.67 -7.03
C PHE A 390 -12.38 11.27 -7.77
N GLY A 391 -12.40 11.48 -9.09
CA GLY A 391 -11.30 11.15 -10.00
C GLY A 391 -11.80 10.41 -11.23
N PRO A 392 -10.91 9.80 -12.02
CA PRO A 392 -9.46 9.84 -11.85
C PRO A 392 -8.85 11.20 -12.20
N TRP A 393 -7.75 11.57 -11.55
CA TRP A 393 -6.78 12.54 -12.06
C TRP A 393 -5.55 11.79 -12.59
N ASP A 394 -5.06 12.14 -13.76
CA ASP A 394 -3.94 11.48 -14.43
C ASP A 394 -2.60 12.11 -14.04
N ILE A 395 -1.65 11.29 -13.58
CA ILE A 395 -0.30 11.75 -13.20
C ILE A 395 0.56 12.25 -14.37
N GLY A 396 0.11 12.04 -15.61
CA GLY A 396 0.69 12.56 -16.84
C GLY A 396 0.10 13.90 -17.30
N SER A 397 -0.93 14.41 -16.62
CA SER A 397 -1.56 15.69 -16.94
C SER A 397 -1.06 16.80 -16.01
N SER A 398 -0.34 17.78 -16.56
CA SER A 398 0.21 18.92 -15.81
C SER A 398 -0.85 19.63 -14.95
N SER A 399 -2.00 19.93 -15.54
CA SER A 399 -3.08 20.65 -14.86
C SER A 399 -3.73 19.82 -13.76
N GLU A 400 -3.83 18.51 -13.95
CA GLU A 400 -4.46 17.61 -12.98
C GLU A 400 -3.53 17.35 -11.79
N VAL A 401 -2.23 17.14 -12.05
CA VAL A 401 -1.21 17.06 -10.98
C VAL A 401 -1.15 18.36 -10.18
N GLU A 402 -1.15 19.53 -10.84
CA GLU A 402 -1.15 20.83 -10.14
C GLU A 402 -2.42 21.01 -9.29
N PHE A 403 -3.59 20.63 -9.83
CA PHE A 403 -4.86 20.73 -9.11
C PHE A 403 -4.91 19.78 -7.89
N PHE A 404 -4.55 18.51 -8.09
CA PHE A 404 -4.51 17.51 -7.03
C PHE A 404 -3.53 17.88 -5.92
N ALA A 405 -2.31 18.31 -6.29
CA ALA A 405 -1.31 18.77 -5.33
C ALA A 405 -1.79 19.99 -4.52
N ALA A 406 -2.51 20.92 -5.16
CA ALA A 406 -3.09 22.08 -4.47
C ALA A 406 -4.13 21.66 -3.42
N ILE A 407 -4.98 20.66 -3.72
CA ILE A 407 -5.94 20.10 -2.76
C ILE A 407 -5.19 19.41 -1.61
N LEU A 408 -4.20 18.57 -1.91
CA LEU A 408 -3.40 17.86 -0.93
C LEU A 408 -2.74 18.83 0.06
N LEU A 409 -2.09 19.87 -0.45
CA LEU A 409 -1.48 20.89 0.39
C LEU A 409 -2.52 21.69 1.19
N ALA A 410 -3.66 22.04 0.59
CA ALA A 410 -4.73 22.76 1.29
C ALA A 410 -5.30 21.97 2.46
N VAL A 411 -5.60 20.68 2.26
CA VAL A 411 -6.03 19.76 3.31
C VAL A 411 -4.97 19.66 4.41
N THR A 412 -3.71 19.47 4.02
CA THR A 412 -2.61 19.34 4.99
C THR A 412 -2.49 20.59 5.86
N LEU A 413 -2.51 21.78 5.25
CA LEU A 413 -2.48 23.07 5.97
C LEU A 413 -3.73 23.29 6.84
N GLN A 414 -4.90 22.87 6.37
CA GLN A 414 -6.15 22.99 7.12
C GLN A 414 -6.10 22.17 8.41
N PHE A 415 -5.66 20.91 8.32
CA PHE A 415 -5.49 20.07 9.51
C PHE A 415 -4.36 20.54 10.43
N SER A 416 -3.28 21.10 9.86
CA SER A 416 -2.20 21.72 10.64
C SER A 416 -2.74 22.84 11.55
N ARG A 417 -3.78 23.56 11.10
CA ARG A 417 -4.47 24.60 11.89
C ARG A 417 -5.53 24.05 12.85
N GLY A 418 -5.69 22.73 12.94
CA GLY A 418 -6.70 22.07 13.76
C GLY A 418 -8.13 22.19 13.21
N MET A 419 -8.32 22.60 11.96
CA MET A 419 -9.64 22.68 11.34
C MET A 419 -10.04 21.31 10.77
N GLN A 420 -11.29 20.90 11.00
CA GLN A 420 -11.86 19.67 10.47
C GLN A 420 -12.49 19.88 9.07
N LEU A 421 -12.90 18.80 8.43
CA LEU A 421 -13.65 18.80 7.18
C LEU A 421 -15.15 18.88 7.51
N ILE A 422 -15.71 20.09 7.61
CA ILE A 422 -17.11 20.34 8.01
C ILE A 422 -18.02 20.42 6.80
#